data_AF-A0A2K8VFY1-F1
#
_entry.id   AF-A0A2K8VFY1-F1
#
_cell.length_a   1.000
_cell.length_b   1.000
_cell.length_c   1.000
_cell.angle_alpha   90.00
_cell.angle_beta   90.00
_cell.angle_gamma   90.00
#
_symmetry.space_group_name_H-M   'P 1'
#
loop_
_entity.id
_entity.type
_entity.pdbx_description
1 polymer ?
#
loop_
_entity_poly.entity_id
_entity_poly.type
_entity_poly.pdbx_seq_one_letter_code
_entity_poly.pdbx_strand_id
1 'polypeptide(L)'
;MNRFKTIILIFVLTFSLYSCTDNKEKRKEIVAEKIAQFSDKKAEWNKLRNRILANQFVNSNLGKGIYPSDLEQSLSTELIKKGIKFITVCNDSDCKKVEYATGWTEYPIGTLNLTWTTCDPKQTEKGFSTEYGFIEVFGIGNNWLIVVDSDFI
;
A
#
# COMPACT_ATOMS: atom_id res chain seq x y z
N MET A 1 40.21 15.22 -27.44
CA MET A 1 39.09 14.86 -26.53
C MET A 1 39.45 13.57 -25.82
N ASN A 2 39.68 13.62 -24.50
CA ASN A 2 40.30 12.54 -23.73
C ASN A 2 39.40 11.29 -23.68
N ARG A 3 39.80 10.19 -24.34
CA ARG A 3 39.09 8.89 -24.31
C ARG A 3 38.80 8.38 -22.89
N PHE A 4 39.63 8.75 -21.93
CA PHE A 4 39.46 8.48 -20.50
C PHE A 4 38.21 9.13 -19.90
N LYS A 5 37.90 10.38 -20.29
CA LYS A 5 36.69 11.09 -19.83
C LYS A 5 35.42 10.46 -20.40
N THR A 6 35.48 9.93 -21.62
CA THR A 6 34.37 9.24 -22.27
C THR A 6 34.07 7.88 -21.59
N ILE A 7 35.10 7.12 -21.21
CA ILE A 7 34.93 5.83 -20.52
C ILE A 7 34.32 6.01 -19.12
N ILE A 8 34.78 7.01 -18.36
CA ILE A 8 34.23 7.32 -17.04
C ILE A 8 32.75 7.74 -17.14
N LEU A 9 32.40 8.55 -18.14
CA LEU A 9 31.02 8.96 -18.36
C LEU A 9 30.10 7.76 -18.66
N ILE A 10 30.56 6.81 -19.49
CA ILE A 10 29.84 5.58 -19.81
C ILE A 10 29.69 4.69 -18.57
N PHE A 11 30.72 4.60 -17.72
CA PHE A 11 30.67 3.83 -16.48
C PHE A 11 29.70 4.45 -15.46
N VAL A 12 29.68 5.77 -15.32
CA VAL A 12 28.74 6.47 -14.43
C VAL A 12 27.29 6.34 -14.93
N LEU A 13 27.08 6.45 -16.25
CA LEU A 13 25.74 6.27 -16.87
C LEU A 13 25.23 4.84 -16.75
N THR A 14 26.11 3.83 -16.87
CA THR A 14 25.70 2.43 -16.70
C THR A 14 25.40 2.10 -15.24
N PHE A 15 26.20 2.61 -14.27
CA PHE A 15 25.92 2.41 -12.84
C PHE A 15 24.60 3.06 -12.38
N SER A 16 24.28 4.25 -12.88
CA SER A 16 23.01 4.91 -12.55
C SER A 16 21.80 4.18 -13.13
N LEU A 17 21.92 3.59 -14.33
CA LEU A 17 20.86 2.78 -14.94
C LEU A 17 20.64 1.44 -14.23
N TYR A 18 21.70 0.78 -13.74
CA TYR A 18 21.58 -0.44 -12.94
C TYR A 18 20.87 -0.18 -11.60
N SER A 19 21.24 0.90 -10.89
CA SER A 19 20.65 1.25 -9.59
C SER A 19 19.13 1.50 -9.66
N CYS A 20 18.64 2.14 -10.73
CA CYS A 20 17.20 2.36 -10.91
C CYS A 20 16.42 1.06 -11.20
N THR A 21 17.03 0.12 -11.92
CA THR A 21 16.39 -1.16 -12.28
C THR A 21 16.31 -2.07 -11.05
N ASP A 22 17.37 -2.12 -10.25
CA ASP A 22 17.41 -2.93 -9.01
C ASP A 22 16.38 -2.47 -7.98
N ASN A 23 16.19 -1.15 -7.83
CA ASN A 23 15.24 -0.61 -6.88
C ASN A 23 13.78 -0.97 -7.21
N LYS A 24 13.44 -1.02 -8.50
CA LYS A 24 12.09 -1.39 -8.97
C LYS A 24 11.79 -2.88 -8.77
N GLU A 25 12.74 -3.75 -9.07
CA GLU A 25 12.55 -5.19 -8.84
C GLU A 25 12.50 -5.51 -7.34
N LYS A 26 13.40 -4.91 -6.54
CA LYS A 26 13.35 -5.02 -5.07
C LYS A 26 12.02 -4.56 -4.48
N ARG A 27 11.42 -3.51 -5.05
CA ARG A 27 10.10 -3.02 -4.65
C ARG A 27 9.01 -4.08 -4.87
N LYS A 28 8.98 -4.69 -6.05
CA LYS A 28 8.02 -5.76 -6.36
C LYS A 28 8.19 -6.96 -5.43
N GLU A 29 9.41 -7.34 -5.11
CA GLU A 29 9.70 -8.44 -4.17
C GLU A 29 9.13 -8.16 -2.78
N ILE A 30 9.37 -6.95 -2.24
CA ILE A 30 8.84 -6.57 -0.92
C ILE A 30 7.32 -6.50 -0.93
N VAL A 31 6.71 -5.94 -1.99
CA VAL A 31 5.24 -5.94 -2.12
C VAL A 31 4.72 -7.37 -2.17
N ALA A 32 5.36 -8.27 -2.94
CA ALA A 32 4.98 -9.68 -3.00
C ALA A 32 5.06 -10.37 -1.63
N GLU A 33 6.08 -10.07 -0.83
CA GLU A 33 6.20 -10.54 0.56
C GLU A 33 5.01 -10.06 1.42
N LYS A 34 4.65 -8.77 1.34
CA LYS A 34 3.50 -8.23 2.07
C LYS A 34 2.17 -8.83 1.61
N ILE A 35 2.03 -9.11 0.31
CA ILE A 35 0.86 -9.82 -0.24
C ILE A 35 0.78 -11.25 0.32
N ALA A 36 1.90 -11.96 0.44
CA ALA A 36 1.94 -13.29 1.03
C ALA A 36 1.53 -13.25 2.52
N GLN A 37 2.13 -12.35 3.30
CA GLN A 37 1.78 -12.14 4.72
C GLN A 37 0.30 -11.76 4.92
N PHE A 38 -0.24 -10.91 4.04
CA PHE A 38 -1.65 -10.59 4.02
C PHE A 38 -2.51 -11.83 3.71
N SER A 39 -2.12 -12.61 2.69
CA SER A 39 -2.87 -13.76 2.21
C SER A 39 -3.02 -14.83 3.29
N ASP A 40 -1.97 -15.09 4.06
CA ASP A 40 -1.98 -16.02 5.20
C ASP A 40 -2.99 -15.63 6.28
N LYS A 41 -3.27 -14.32 6.42
CA LYS A 41 -4.17 -13.74 7.42
C LYS A 41 -5.42 -13.11 6.83
N LYS A 42 -5.77 -13.45 5.59
CA LYS A 42 -6.85 -12.79 4.83
C LYS A 42 -8.20 -12.86 5.53
N ALA A 43 -8.50 -13.98 6.19
CA ALA A 43 -9.75 -14.13 6.95
C ALA A 43 -9.85 -13.11 8.10
N GLU A 44 -8.74 -12.85 8.81
CA GLU A 44 -8.68 -11.84 9.87
C GLU A 44 -8.90 -10.44 9.30
N TRP A 45 -8.22 -10.11 8.19
CA TRP A 45 -8.40 -8.82 7.51
C TRP A 45 -9.83 -8.61 7.03
N ASN A 46 -10.48 -9.64 6.50
CA ASN A 46 -11.89 -9.57 6.12
C ASN A 46 -12.80 -9.30 7.32
N LYS A 47 -12.55 -9.95 8.46
CA LYS A 47 -13.30 -9.73 9.70
C LYS A 47 -13.10 -8.30 10.23
N LEU A 48 -11.86 -7.82 10.23
CA LEU A 48 -11.52 -6.46 10.62
C LEU A 48 -12.22 -5.43 9.73
N ARG A 49 -12.15 -5.61 8.41
CA ARG A 49 -12.84 -4.75 7.43
C ARG A 49 -14.34 -4.68 7.68
N ASN A 50 -14.98 -5.82 7.93
CA ASN A 50 -16.42 -5.85 8.22
C ASN A 50 -16.76 -5.09 9.51
N ARG A 51 -15.94 -5.23 10.55
CA ARG A 51 -16.11 -4.48 11.80
C ARG A 51 -15.94 -2.97 11.61
N ILE A 52 -14.94 -2.55 10.83
CA ILE A 52 -14.72 -1.13 10.51
C ILE A 52 -15.92 -0.56 9.76
N LEU A 53 -16.42 -1.26 8.73
CA LEU A 53 -17.58 -0.79 7.95
C LEU A 53 -18.87 -0.74 8.77
N ALA A 54 -19.00 -1.55 9.81
CA ALA A 54 -20.16 -1.54 10.70
C ALA A 54 -20.01 -0.57 11.89
N ASN A 55 -18.83 0.03 12.11
CA ASN A 55 -18.57 0.88 13.27
C ASN A 55 -19.24 2.26 13.11
N GLN A 56 -20.03 2.67 14.09
CA GLN A 56 -20.79 3.92 14.02
C GLN A 56 -19.90 5.16 14.03
N PHE A 57 -18.83 5.19 14.84
CA PHE A 57 -17.89 6.31 14.89
C PHE A 57 -17.18 6.50 13.55
N VAL A 58 -16.76 5.40 12.93
CA VAL A 58 -16.15 5.39 11.60
C VAL A 58 -17.12 5.96 10.56
N ASN A 59 -18.37 5.50 10.55
CA ASN A 59 -19.37 5.97 9.58
C ASN A 59 -19.77 7.44 9.80
N SER A 60 -19.60 8.00 11.00
CA SER A 60 -19.77 9.44 11.25
C SER A 60 -18.57 10.28 10.81
N ASN A 61 -17.45 9.65 10.42
CA ASN A 61 -16.19 10.31 10.07
C ASN A 61 -15.63 9.81 8.72
N LEU A 62 -16.51 9.45 7.77
CA LEU A 62 -16.11 9.06 6.43
C LEU A 62 -15.24 10.14 5.76
N GLY A 63 -14.25 9.69 4.98
CA GLY A 63 -13.29 10.52 4.28
C GLY A 63 -12.19 11.15 5.15
N LYS A 64 -12.27 11.01 6.48
CA LYS A 64 -11.24 11.50 7.40
C LYS A 64 -10.27 10.38 7.78
N GLY A 65 -9.03 10.74 8.06
CA GLY A 65 -8.07 9.86 8.72
C GLY A 65 -8.48 9.66 10.18
N ILE A 66 -8.73 8.41 10.57
CA ILE A 66 -9.14 8.01 11.92
C ILE A 66 -7.99 7.25 12.56
N TYR A 67 -7.49 7.75 13.69
CA TYR A 67 -6.40 7.10 14.39
C TYR A 67 -6.92 5.98 15.29
N PRO A 68 -6.13 4.93 15.55
CA PRO A 68 -6.53 3.88 16.49
C PRO A 68 -6.92 4.41 17.87
N SER A 69 -6.34 5.53 18.33
CA SER A 69 -6.68 6.17 19.61
C SER A 69 -8.11 6.69 19.69
N ASP A 70 -8.75 6.94 18.54
CA ASP A 70 -10.09 7.52 18.47
C ASP A 70 -11.19 6.44 18.51
N LEU A 71 -10.79 5.17 18.39
CA LEU A 71 -11.68 4.01 18.28
C LEU A 71 -11.84 3.30 19.62
N GLU A 72 -12.88 2.49 19.73
CA GLU A 72 -13.07 1.64 20.90
C GLU A 72 -11.88 0.70 21.11
N GLN A 73 -11.60 0.39 22.39
CA GLN A 73 -10.39 -0.32 22.81
C GLN A 73 -10.10 -1.59 22.00
N SER A 74 -11.14 -2.37 21.67
CA SER A 74 -10.98 -3.64 20.95
C SER A 74 -10.46 -3.44 19.51
N LEU A 75 -10.99 -2.46 18.79
CA LEU A 75 -10.61 -2.15 17.42
C LEU A 75 -9.28 -1.40 17.40
N SER A 76 -9.10 -0.45 18.31
CA SER A 76 -7.83 0.24 18.56
C SER A 76 -6.67 -0.73 18.76
N THR A 77 -6.81 -1.67 19.70
CA THR A 77 -5.78 -2.66 20.03
C THR A 77 -5.44 -3.54 18.83
N GLU A 78 -6.44 -3.96 18.05
CA GLU A 78 -6.21 -4.82 16.88
C GLU A 78 -5.48 -4.07 15.77
N LEU A 79 -5.86 -2.81 15.49
CA LEU A 79 -5.19 -1.96 14.50
C LEU A 79 -3.73 -1.69 14.88
N ILE A 80 -3.47 -1.36 16.15
CA ILE A 80 -2.11 -1.13 16.67
C ILE A 80 -1.26 -2.41 16.54
N LYS A 81 -1.81 -3.58 16.93
CA LYS A 81 -1.10 -4.88 16.78
C LYS A 81 -0.77 -5.22 15.32
N LYS A 82 -1.58 -4.77 14.37
CA LYS A 82 -1.35 -4.94 12.93
C LYS A 82 -0.45 -3.83 12.34
N GLY A 83 0.03 -2.90 13.15
CA GLY A 83 0.92 -1.82 12.71
C GLY A 83 0.20 -0.76 11.85
N ILE A 84 -1.10 -0.55 12.06
CA ILE A 84 -1.87 0.46 11.34
C ILE A 84 -1.76 1.81 12.05
N LYS A 85 -1.36 2.84 11.30
CA LYS A 85 -1.18 4.21 11.80
C LYS A 85 -2.52 4.96 11.85
N PHE A 86 -3.32 4.85 10.80
CA PHE A 86 -4.68 5.37 10.72
C PHE A 86 -5.46 4.62 9.64
N ILE A 87 -6.77 4.78 9.64
CA ILE A 87 -7.65 4.27 8.58
C ILE A 87 -8.43 5.42 7.94
N THR A 88 -8.76 5.27 6.66
CA THR A 88 -9.70 6.16 5.96
C THR A 88 -10.79 5.30 5.35
N VAL A 89 -12.05 5.71 5.52
CA VAL A 89 -13.22 4.93 5.07
C VAL A 89 -14.12 5.76 4.18
N CYS A 90 -14.55 5.17 3.07
CA CYS A 90 -15.66 5.61 2.23
C CYS A 90 -16.68 4.46 2.21
N ASN A 91 -17.96 4.77 2.38
CA ASN A 91 -19.01 3.76 2.52
C ASN A 91 -20.28 4.20 1.79
N ASP A 92 -20.12 4.57 0.53
CA ASP A 92 -21.23 4.90 -0.35
C ASP A 92 -21.90 3.62 -0.87
N SER A 93 -23.11 3.75 -1.43
CA SER A 93 -23.86 2.60 -1.96
C SER A 93 -23.10 1.86 -3.05
N ASP A 94 -22.40 2.62 -3.91
CA ASP A 94 -21.78 2.13 -5.13
C ASP A 94 -20.27 1.93 -4.96
N CYS A 95 -19.68 2.59 -3.96
CA CYS A 95 -18.25 2.60 -3.70
C CYS A 95 -18.00 2.52 -2.20
N LYS A 96 -17.37 1.41 -1.78
CA LYS A 96 -16.90 1.23 -0.41
C LYS A 96 -15.40 1.05 -0.45
N LYS A 97 -14.70 1.76 0.42
CA LYS A 97 -13.25 1.68 0.56
C LYS A 97 -12.87 1.70 2.04
N VAL A 98 -11.98 0.79 2.44
CA VAL A 98 -11.24 0.87 3.70
C VAL A 98 -9.76 0.86 3.34
N GLU A 99 -9.12 2.00 3.59
CA GLU A 99 -7.70 2.20 3.38
C GLU A 99 -7.00 2.15 4.72
N TYR A 100 -6.00 1.29 4.84
CA TYR A 100 -5.20 1.10 6.04
C TYR A 100 -3.82 1.70 5.78
N ALA A 101 -3.55 2.85 6.40
CA ALA A 101 -2.22 3.43 6.37
C ALA A 101 -1.30 2.61 7.26
N THR A 102 -0.40 1.83 6.63
CA THR A 102 0.43 0.88 7.37
C THR A 102 1.72 1.54 7.87
N GLY A 103 2.33 0.91 8.87
CA GLY A 103 3.71 1.17 9.26
C GLY A 103 4.74 0.46 8.38
N TRP A 104 4.33 -0.18 7.28
CA TRP A 104 5.24 -0.81 6.34
C TRP A 104 5.85 0.28 5.47
N THR A 105 6.94 0.88 5.96
CA THR A 105 7.75 1.83 5.22
C THR A 105 9.10 1.17 4.97
N GLU A 106 9.49 1.02 3.72
CA GLU A 106 10.74 0.36 3.32
C GLU A 106 11.48 1.26 2.32
N TYR A 107 12.80 1.38 2.45
CA TYR A 107 13.62 2.03 1.41
C TYR A 107 13.97 1.00 0.33
N PRO A 108 13.82 1.28 -0.97
CA PRO A 108 13.48 2.57 -1.62
C PRO A 108 12.00 2.62 -2.09
N ILE A 109 11.07 2.12 -1.28
CA ILE A 109 9.66 1.93 -1.67
C ILE A 109 8.77 3.09 -1.27
N GLY A 110 8.92 3.61 -0.05
CA GLY A 110 8.02 4.61 0.51
C GLY A 110 6.93 3.97 1.37
N THR A 111 5.74 4.56 1.41
CA THR A 111 4.63 4.13 2.28
C THR A 111 3.73 3.14 1.57
N LEU A 112 3.48 1.99 2.19
CA LEU A 112 2.51 1.02 1.69
C LEU A 112 1.17 1.19 2.41
N ASN A 113 0.10 1.24 1.64
CA ASN A 113 -1.27 1.21 2.14
C ASN A 113 -1.92 -0.10 1.69
N LEU A 114 -2.48 -0.84 2.63
CA LEU A 114 -3.37 -1.96 2.30
C LEU A 114 -4.76 -1.37 2.09
N THR A 115 -5.44 -1.73 1.01
CA THR A 115 -6.76 -1.17 0.71
C THR A 115 -7.72 -2.28 0.31
N TRP A 116 -8.90 -2.25 0.92
CA TRP A 116 -10.06 -2.98 0.42
C TRP A 116 -10.99 -1.99 -0.27
N THR A 117 -11.41 -2.25 -1.51
CA THR A 117 -12.26 -1.34 -2.28
C THR A 117 -13.19 -2.05 -3.26
N THR A 118 -14.43 -1.58 -3.38
CA THR A 118 -15.36 -1.96 -4.46
C THR A 118 -15.37 -0.97 -5.61
N CYS A 119 -14.67 0.16 -5.48
CA CYS A 119 -14.80 1.31 -6.36
C CYS A 119 -14.10 1.14 -7.72
N ASP A 120 -13.06 0.32 -7.77
CA ASP A 120 -12.38 -0.04 -9.01
C ASP A 120 -12.02 -1.53 -8.98
N PRO A 121 -12.96 -2.41 -9.42
CA PRO A 121 -12.74 -3.85 -9.39
C PRO A 121 -11.51 -4.30 -10.19
N LYS A 122 -11.21 -3.61 -11.31
CA LYS A 122 -10.10 -3.96 -12.20
C LYS A 122 -8.75 -3.83 -11.48
N GLN A 123 -8.56 -2.75 -10.72
CA GLN A 123 -7.33 -2.55 -9.96
C GLN A 123 -7.11 -3.59 -8.86
N THR A 124 -8.18 -4.25 -8.42
CA THR A 124 -8.12 -5.27 -7.38
C THR A 124 -7.86 -6.66 -7.93
N GLU A 125 -7.85 -6.87 -9.25
CA GLU A 125 -7.63 -8.19 -9.85
C GLU A 125 -6.25 -8.75 -9.48
N LYS A 126 -6.19 -10.05 -9.17
CA LYS A 126 -4.92 -10.67 -8.77
C LYS A 126 -3.91 -10.57 -9.90
N GLY A 127 -2.75 -9.98 -9.64
CA GLY A 127 -1.69 -9.78 -10.63
C GLY A 127 -1.82 -8.49 -11.43
N PHE A 128 -2.87 -7.69 -11.20
CA PHE A 128 -2.92 -6.33 -11.70
C PHE A 128 -1.75 -5.52 -11.11
N SER A 129 -1.09 -4.75 -11.96
CA SER A 129 -0.07 -3.79 -11.54
C SER A 129 -0.12 -2.58 -12.46
N THR A 130 -0.05 -1.39 -11.86
CA THR A 130 0.09 -0.14 -12.61
C THR A 130 0.96 0.84 -11.83
N GLU A 131 1.60 1.74 -12.57
CA GLU A 131 2.49 2.78 -12.05
C GLU A 131 2.04 4.12 -12.65
N TYR A 132 1.72 5.08 -11.78
CA TYR A 132 1.29 6.42 -12.13
C TYR A 132 2.06 7.44 -11.28
N GLY A 133 3.17 7.94 -11.83
CA GLY A 133 4.05 8.86 -11.10
C GLY A 133 4.67 8.17 -9.89
N PHE A 134 4.45 8.73 -8.70
CA PHE A 134 4.95 8.17 -7.43
C PHE A 134 4.03 7.10 -6.83
N ILE A 135 2.88 6.83 -7.46
CA ILE A 135 1.90 5.87 -6.98
C ILE A 135 1.97 4.58 -7.79
N GLU A 136 2.10 3.44 -7.12
CA GLU A 136 1.94 2.12 -7.72
C GLU A 136 0.79 1.37 -7.06
N VAL A 137 0.04 0.61 -7.85
CA VAL A 137 -1.07 -0.21 -7.36
C VAL A 137 -0.82 -1.66 -7.72
N PHE A 138 -1.00 -2.54 -6.74
CA PHE A 138 -0.82 -3.99 -6.88
C PHE A 138 -2.08 -4.72 -6.44
N GLY A 139 -2.76 -5.38 -7.39
CA GLY A 139 -3.99 -6.11 -7.14
C GLY A 139 -3.75 -7.48 -6.52
N ILE A 140 -4.44 -7.75 -5.40
CA ILE A 140 -4.32 -9.01 -4.64
C ILE A 140 -5.46 -9.97 -4.98
N GLY A 141 -6.59 -9.47 -5.48
CA GLY A 141 -7.83 -10.20 -5.71
C GLY A 141 -8.82 -10.03 -4.56
N ASN A 142 -10.11 -10.26 -4.87
CA ASN A 142 -11.21 -10.16 -3.89
C ASN A 142 -11.31 -8.77 -3.27
N ASN A 143 -11.24 -7.74 -4.10
CA ASN A 143 -11.36 -6.34 -3.71
C ASN A 143 -10.20 -5.82 -2.85
N TRP A 144 -9.09 -6.55 -2.73
CA TRP A 144 -7.90 -6.12 -2.02
C TRP A 144 -6.80 -5.69 -2.99
N LEU A 145 -6.09 -4.63 -2.62
CA LEU A 145 -4.91 -4.13 -3.31
C LEU A 145 -3.92 -3.52 -2.32
N ILE A 146 -2.67 -3.37 -2.73
CA ILE A 146 -1.67 -2.52 -2.06
C ILE A 146 -1.44 -1.29 -2.93
N VAL A 147 -1.47 -0.11 -2.31
CA VAL A 147 -0.99 1.13 -2.93
C VAL A 147 0.36 1.46 -2.33
N VAL A 148 1.35 1.70 -3.17
CA VAL A 148 2.66 2.23 -2.80
C VAL A 148 2.67 3.71 -3.12
N ASP A 149 3.04 4.53 -2.15
CA ASP A 149 3.34 5.95 -2.34
C ASP A 149 4.83 6.19 -2.10
N SER A 150 5.54 6.49 -3.19
CA SER A 150 6.99 6.69 -3.24
C SER A 150 7.40 8.17 -3.23
N ASP A 151 6.47 9.11 -3.09
CA ASP A 151 6.77 10.55 -3.02
C ASP A 151 7.38 10.95 -1.65
N PHE A 152 7.39 10.01 -0.69
CA PHE A 152 7.89 10.20 0.67
C PHE A 152 9.35 9.75 0.89
N ILE A 153 10.18 9.64 -0.16
CA ILE A 153 11.60 9.25 -0.06
C ILE A 153 12.53 10.44 -0.24
#